data_AF-A0A6P8V5F5-F1
#
_entry.id   AF-A0A6P8V5F5-F1
#
_cell.length_a   1.000
_cell.length_b   1.000
_cell.length_c   1.000
_cell.angle_alpha   90.00
_cell.angle_beta   90.00
_cell.angle_gamma   90.00
#
_symmetry.space_group_name_H-M   'P 1'
#
loop_
_entity.id
_entity.type
_entity.pdbx_description
1 polymer ?
#
loop_
_entity_poly.entity_id
_entity_poly.type
_entity_poly.pdbx_seq_one_letter_code
_entity_poly.pdbx_strand_id
1 'polypeptide(L)'
;MQVKFTDDEGQTEDGVDTGGPKREFLTLLMECLRMRRIFDGPQDRKFLTFDNAAAKDDEYFHAGRMIATSIVHGGPGPRFLSETLYQHLTGMKNTNIEAIIEDITDDTMRASLLEISSAATLEELHTSIDRNSSLLQTAGCLQYPDGVDGKTQS
;
A
#
# COMPACT_ATOMS: atom_id res chain seq x y z
N MET A 1 -27.15 8.83 1.30
CA MET A 1 -26.89 7.61 2.07
C MET A 1 -27.54 7.76 3.43
N GLN A 2 -28.36 6.79 3.84
CA GLN A 2 -28.91 6.69 5.20
C GLN A 2 -28.18 5.55 5.89
N VAL A 3 -27.69 5.78 7.11
CA VAL A 3 -27.02 4.75 7.92
C VAL A 3 -27.86 4.45 9.15
N LYS A 4 -28.01 3.16 9.45
CA LYS A 4 -28.59 2.66 10.70
C LYS A 4 -27.66 1.61 11.28
N PHE A 5 -27.26 1.80 12.53
CA PHE A 5 -26.54 0.77 13.28
C PHE A 5 -27.55 -0.14 13.96
N THR A 6 -27.18 -1.41 14.07
CA THR A 6 -27.91 -2.41 14.85
C THR A 6 -27.00 -2.94 15.93
N ASP A 7 -27.54 -3.15 17.12
CA ASP A 7 -26.84 -3.82 18.20
C ASP A 7 -26.67 -5.34 17.93
N ASP A 8 -26.04 -6.03 18.88
CA ASP A 8 -25.77 -7.47 18.81
C ASP A 8 -27.06 -8.32 18.84
N GLU A 9 -28.19 -7.72 19.24
CA GLU A 9 -29.53 -8.32 19.23
C GLU A 9 -30.32 -7.99 17.94
N GLY A 10 -29.73 -7.21 17.03
CA GLY A 10 -30.32 -6.80 15.76
C GLY A 10 -31.32 -5.65 15.88
N GLN A 11 -31.42 -5.00 17.03
CA GLN A 11 -32.26 -3.83 17.23
C GLN A 11 -31.58 -2.58 16.68
N THR A 12 -32.32 -1.77 15.93
CA THR A 12 -31.78 -0.50 15.43
C THR A 12 -31.62 0.48 16.57
N GLU A 13 -30.44 1.08 16.71
CA GLU A 13 -30.25 2.18 17.66
C GLU A 13 -31.19 3.35 17.28
N ASP A 14 -31.91 3.91 18.27
CA ASP A 14 -32.97 4.93 18.09
C ASP A 14 -32.46 6.31 17.58
N GLY A 15 -31.24 6.37 17.04
CA GLY A 15 -30.67 7.57 16.45
C GLY A 15 -31.29 7.91 15.09
N VAL A 16 -32.13 8.94 15.03
CA VAL A 16 -32.49 9.60 13.76
C VAL A 16 -31.21 10.15 13.12
N ASP A 17 -30.88 9.69 11.91
CA ASP A 17 -29.67 10.10 11.17
C ASP A 17 -29.74 11.59 10.77
N THR A 18 -29.40 12.46 11.71
CA THR A 18 -29.14 13.89 11.50
C THR A 18 -27.70 14.14 11.03
N GLY A 19 -26.99 13.08 10.58
CA GLY A 19 -25.60 13.12 10.13
C GLY A 19 -24.59 12.53 11.12
N GLY A 20 -24.99 12.18 12.34
CA GLY A 20 -24.16 11.50 13.34
C GLY A 20 -23.77 10.08 12.89
N PRO A 21 -24.74 9.14 12.76
CA PRO A 21 -24.47 7.77 12.35
C PRO A 21 -23.74 7.66 11.01
N LYS A 22 -24.12 8.50 10.04
CA LYS A 22 -23.43 8.58 8.75
C LYS A 22 -21.93 8.90 8.92
N ARG A 23 -21.61 9.94 9.70
CA ARG A 23 -20.23 10.40 9.89
C ARG A 23 -19.39 9.37 10.65
N GLU A 24 -20.00 8.70 11.63
CA GLU A 24 -19.39 7.62 12.37
C GLU A 24 -19.07 6.42 11.47
N PHE A 25 -20.05 5.94 10.69
CA PHE A 25 -19.85 4.85 9.74
C PHE A 25 -18.73 5.15 8.74
N LEU A 26 -18.70 6.34 8.15
CA LEU A 26 -17.67 6.71 7.18
C LEU A 26 -16.27 6.82 7.82
N THR A 27 -16.20 7.22 9.09
CA THR A 27 -14.94 7.24 9.85
C THR A 27 -14.44 5.82 10.12
N LEU A 28 -15.31 4.96 10.65
CA LEU A 28 -15.00 3.55 10.89
C LEU A 28 -14.63 2.82 9.60
N LEU A 29 -15.31 3.13 8.48
CA LEU A 29 -15.01 2.56 7.18
C LEU A 29 -13.55 2.81 6.76
N MET A 30 -13.04 4.04 6.95
CA MET A 30 -11.64 4.36 6.65
C MET A 30 -10.67 3.67 7.61
N GLU A 31 -11.02 3.55 8.89
CA GLU A 31 -10.21 2.84 9.88
C GLU A 31 -10.11 1.34 9.59
N CYS A 32 -11.23 0.70 9.25
CA CYS A 32 -11.26 -0.69 8.82
C CYS A 32 -10.47 -0.89 7.53
N LEU A 33 -10.61 0.03 6.57
CA LEU A 33 -9.93 -0.06 5.28
C LEU A 33 -8.42 -0.01 5.43
N ARG A 34 -7.90 0.85 6.32
CA ARG A 34 -6.47 0.97 6.65
C ARG A 34 -5.84 -0.34 7.12
N MET A 35 -6.63 -1.23 7.73
CA MET A 35 -6.16 -2.51 8.30
C MET A 35 -6.33 -3.69 7.33
N ARG A 36 -6.79 -3.46 6.11
CA ARG A 36 -6.96 -4.53 5.11
C ARG A 36 -5.61 -5.00 4.57
N ARG A 37 -5.55 -6.29 4.25
CA ARG A 37 -4.36 -6.99 3.69
C ARG A 37 -3.80 -6.39 2.41
N ILE A 38 -4.61 -5.62 1.67
CA ILE A 38 -4.19 -4.92 0.45
C ILE A 38 -3.32 -3.68 0.72
N PHE A 39 -3.19 -3.26 1.97
CA PHE A 39 -2.38 -2.12 2.39
C PHE A 39 -1.26 -2.55 3.33
N ASP A 40 -0.05 -2.11 3.04
CA ASP A 40 1.14 -2.41 3.86
C ASP A 40 1.96 -1.15 4.17
N GLY A 41 2.83 -1.22 5.18
CA GLY A 41 3.66 -0.10 5.65
C GLY A 41 3.20 0.52 6.97
N PRO A 42 3.79 1.66 7.38
CA PRO A 42 3.43 2.38 8.60
C PRO A 42 1.95 2.79 8.65
N GLN A 43 1.43 3.08 9.85
CA GLN A 43 -0.01 3.35 10.07
C GLN A 43 -0.55 4.55 9.28
N ASP A 44 0.29 5.54 9.01
CA ASP A 44 -0.01 6.81 8.35
C ASP A 44 0.65 6.94 6.97
N ARG A 45 1.29 5.86 6.49
CA ARG A 45 2.03 5.85 5.23
C ARG A 45 1.92 4.48 4.55
N LYS A 46 0.70 4.10 4.18
CA LYS A 46 0.39 2.82 3.57
C LYS A 46 0.60 2.82 2.06
N PHE A 47 1.19 1.75 1.56
CA PHE A 47 1.32 1.41 0.15
C PHE A 47 0.33 0.31 -0.23
N LEU A 48 0.11 0.16 -1.53
CA LEU A 48 -0.65 -0.99 -2.04
C LEU A 48 0.30 -2.19 -2.07
N THR A 49 -0.13 -3.31 -1.50
CA THR A 49 0.59 -4.58 -1.64
C THR A 49 -0.22 -5.54 -2.49
N PHE A 50 0.45 -6.50 -3.14
CA PHE A 50 -0.20 -7.52 -3.94
C PHE A 50 -0.62 -8.71 -3.07
N ASP A 51 -1.91 -8.99 -3.05
CA ASP A 51 -2.51 -10.17 -2.43
C ASP A 51 -3.41 -10.86 -3.45
N ASN A 52 -3.05 -12.11 -3.78
CA ASN A 52 -3.74 -12.89 -4.81
C ASN A 52 -5.19 -13.21 -4.44
N ALA A 53 -5.48 -13.46 -3.16
CA ALA A 53 -6.84 -13.74 -2.72
C ALA A 53 -7.68 -12.44 -2.78
N ALA A 54 -7.12 -11.32 -2.33
CA ALA A 54 -7.76 -10.01 -2.44
C ALA A 54 -8.06 -9.60 -3.90
N ALA A 55 -7.16 -9.94 -4.83
CA ALA A 55 -7.38 -9.71 -6.26
C ALA A 55 -8.53 -10.57 -6.82
N LYS A 56 -8.62 -11.84 -6.40
CA LYS A 56 -9.71 -12.75 -6.79
C LYS A 56 -11.06 -12.34 -6.19
N ASP A 57 -11.04 -11.76 -4.99
CA ASP A 57 -12.23 -11.36 -4.24
C ASP A 57 -12.66 -9.90 -4.53
N ASP A 58 -12.12 -9.27 -5.58
CA ASP A 58 -12.39 -7.86 -5.95
C ASP A 58 -12.14 -6.84 -4.82
N GLU A 59 -11.28 -7.17 -3.86
CA GLU A 59 -11.09 -6.35 -2.64
C GLU A 59 -10.48 -4.97 -2.97
N TYR A 60 -9.59 -4.88 -3.96
CA TYR A 60 -9.06 -3.61 -4.45
C TYR A 60 -10.15 -2.71 -5.06
N PHE A 61 -11.07 -3.32 -5.81
CA PHE A 61 -12.20 -2.61 -6.40
C PHE A 61 -13.17 -2.13 -5.31
N HIS A 62 -13.48 -2.98 -4.35
CA HIS A 62 -14.31 -2.63 -3.19
C HIS A 62 -13.67 -1.54 -2.34
N ALA A 63 -12.37 -1.60 -2.09
CA ALA A 63 -11.62 -0.56 -1.40
C ALA A 63 -11.74 0.81 -2.10
N GLY A 64 -11.55 0.84 -3.43
CA GLY A 64 -11.76 2.05 -4.22
C GLY A 64 -13.19 2.60 -4.10
N ARG A 65 -14.20 1.72 -4.14
CA ARG A 65 -15.61 2.10 -3.93
C ARG A 65 -15.87 2.63 -2.53
N MET A 66 -15.29 2.04 -1.50
CA MET A 66 -15.41 2.50 -0.10
C MET A 66 -14.81 3.90 0.07
N ILE A 67 -13.61 4.13 -0.48
CA ILE A 67 -12.96 5.45 -0.51
C ILE A 67 -13.85 6.48 -1.20
N ALA A 68 -14.31 6.17 -2.43
CA ALA A 68 -15.17 7.07 -3.19
C ALA A 68 -16.49 7.35 -2.47
N THR A 69 -17.10 6.34 -1.85
CA THR A 69 -18.34 6.48 -1.08
C THR A 69 -18.15 7.43 0.08
N SER A 70 -17.03 7.33 0.81
CA SER A 70 -16.72 8.25 1.90
C SER A 70 -16.61 9.70 1.39
N ILE A 71 -15.80 9.93 0.36
CA ILE A 71 -15.57 11.27 -0.20
C ILE A 71 -16.87 11.90 -0.71
N VAL A 72 -17.66 11.18 -1.53
CA VAL A 72 -18.90 11.69 -2.13
C VAL A 72 -19.95 12.07 -1.09
N HIS A 73 -19.98 11.39 0.06
CA HIS A 73 -20.96 11.63 1.11
C HIS A 73 -20.47 12.59 2.22
N GLY A 74 -19.29 13.20 2.04
CA GLY A 74 -18.70 14.15 2.98
C GLY A 74 -18.03 13.50 4.19
N GLY A 75 -17.65 12.23 4.09
CA GLY A 75 -16.83 11.52 5.08
C GLY A 75 -15.33 11.80 4.92
N PRO A 76 -14.48 11.22 5.79
CA PRO A 76 -13.04 11.36 5.69
C PRO A 76 -12.47 10.67 4.44
N GLY A 77 -11.47 11.29 3.81
CA GLY A 77 -10.64 10.63 2.81
C GLY A 77 -9.66 9.62 3.43
N PRO A 78 -8.96 8.83 2.60
CA PRO A 78 -8.04 7.81 3.06
C PRO A 78 -6.70 8.43 3.49
N ARG A 79 -6.69 9.11 4.63
CA ARG A 79 -5.53 9.85 5.18
C ARG A 79 -4.33 8.97 5.55
N PHE A 80 -4.49 7.65 5.45
CA PHE A 80 -3.44 6.67 5.75
C PHE A 80 -2.60 6.29 4.53
N LEU A 81 -2.98 6.70 3.31
CA LEU A 81 -2.20 6.40 2.10
C LEU A 81 -0.88 7.17 2.14
N SER A 82 0.19 6.53 1.65
CA SER A 82 1.44 7.22 1.39
C SER A 82 1.24 8.30 0.32
N GLU A 83 2.03 9.36 0.42
CA GLU A 83 2.04 10.47 -0.55
C GLU A 83 2.23 9.95 -1.98
N THR A 84 3.16 9.00 -2.14
CA THR A 84 3.43 8.26 -3.38
C THR A 84 2.16 7.65 -3.99
N LEU A 85 1.43 6.86 -3.20
CA LEU A 85 0.23 6.17 -3.66
C LEU A 85 -0.89 7.17 -3.97
N TYR A 86 -1.04 8.20 -3.13
CA TYR A 86 -2.02 9.26 -3.35
C TYR A 86 -1.77 10.01 -4.68
N GLN A 87 -0.53 10.42 -4.94
CA GLN A 87 -0.15 11.10 -6.18
C GLN A 87 -0.40 10.21 -7.40
N HIS A 88 -0.06 8.91 -7.30
CA HIS A 88 -0.32 7.94 -8.36
C HIS A 88 -1.82 7.81 -8.66
N LEU A 89 -2.66 7.64 -7.63
CA LEU A 89 -4.12 7.50 -7.78
C LEU A 89 -4.80 8.73 -8.36
N THR A 90 -4.27 9.92 -8.07
CA THR A 90 -4.80 11.20 -8.55
C THR A 90 -4.26 11.62 -9.92
N GLY A 91 -3.34 10.83 -10.49
CA GLY A 91 -2.69 11.15 -11.76
C GLY A 91 -1.74 12.35 -11.67
N MET A 92 -1.34 12.74 -10.46
CA MET A 92 -0.33 13.77 -10.25
C MET A 92 1.03 13.19 -10.66
N LYS A 93 1.57 13.69 -11.78
CA LYS A 93 2.90 13.31 -12.28
C LYS A 93 3.98 14.04 -11.50
N ASN A 94 4.16 13.69 -10.24
CA ASN A 94 5.42 13.98 -9.57
C ASN A 94 6.41 12.88 -9.95
N THR A 95 7.45 13.26 -10.69
CA THR A 95 8.49 12.36 -11.18
C THR A 95 9.57 12.06 -10.14
N ASN A 96 9.47 12.63 -8.93
CA ASN A 96 10.44 12.48 -7.84
C ASN A 96 9.87 11.65 -6.68
N ILE A 97 9.18 10.56 -7.01
CA ILE A 97 8.79 9.59 -6.01
C ILE A 97 9.97 8.62 -5.84
N GLU A 98 10.85 8.91 -4.89
CA GLU A 98 11.89 7.96 -4.47
C GLU A 98 11.26 6.94 -3.52
N ALA A 99 11.00 5.74 -4.01
CA ALA A 99 10.76 4.61 -3.13
C ALA A 99 12.09 4.26 -2.46
N ILE A 100 12.15 4.39 -1.13
CA ILE A 100 13.35 4.06 -0.36
C ILE A 100 13.27 2.61 0.14
N ILE A 101 14.41 1.95 0.34
CA ILE A 101 14.47 0.54 0.76
C ILE A 101 13.75 0.33 2.11
N GLU A 102 13.72 1.35 2.96
CA GLU A 102 13.02 1.38 4.25
C GLU A 102 11.50 1.23 4.13
N ASP A 103 10.93 1.52 2.95
CA ASP A 103 9.48 1.40 2.70
C ASP A 103 9.07 -0.05 2.45
N ILE A 104 10.02 -0.95 2.21
CA ILE A 104 9.79 -2.37 1.93
C ILE A 104 9.58 -3.10 3.25
N THR A 105 8.37 -3.55 3.50
CA THR A 105 7.97 -4.24 4.74
C THR A 105 8.43 -5.69 4.83
N ASP A 106 8.72 -6.34 3.71
CA ASP A 106 9.29 -7.68 3.69
C ASP A 106 10.78 -7.61 4.07
N ASP A 107 11.10 -8.11 5.27
CA ASP A 107 12.46 -8.08 5.82
C ASP A 107 13.46 -8.86 4.96
N THR A 108 13.02 -9.92 4.27
CA THR A 108 13.89 -10.72 3.40
C THR A 108 14.23 -9.92 2.16
N MET A 109 13.21 -9.37 1.49
CA MET A 109 13.40 -8.51 0.32
C MET A 109 14.23 -7.27 0.67
N ARG A 110 13.99 -6.65 1.83
CA ARG A 110 14.77 -5.53 2.32
C ARG A 110 16.24 -5.91 2.52
N ALA A 111 16.51 -7.04 3.19
CA ALA A 111 17.87 -7.52 3.41
C ALA A 111 18.61 -7.80 2.09
N SER A 112 17.94 -8.46 1.14
CA SER A 112 18.46 -8.71 -0.21
C SER A 112 18.84 -7.42 -0.94
N LEU A 113 17.97 -6.41 -0.89
CA LEU A 113 18.22 -5.13 -1.56
C LEU A 113 19.34 -4.33 -0.88
N LEU A 114 19.45 -4.40 0.45
CA LEU A 114 20.57 -3.81 1.20
C LEU A 114 21.91 -4.52 0.88
N GLU A 115 21.92 -5.85 0.75
CA GLU A 115 23.10 -6.60 0.34
C GLU A 115 23.57 -6.20 -1.07
N ILE A 116 22.63 -6.07 -2.02
CA ILE A 116 22.93 -5.64 -3.39
C ILE A 116 23.43 -4.19 -3.42
N SER A 117 22.77 -3.28 -2.68
CA SER A 117 23.14 -1.86 -2.68
C SER A 117 24.49 -1.62 -2.03
N SER A 118 24.83 -2.36 -0.97
CA SER A 118 26.08 -2.21 -0.22
C SER A 118 27.34 -2.77 -0.87
N ALA A 119 27.23 -3.60 -1.92
CA ALA A 119 28.42 -4.17 -2.58
C ALA A 119 29.39 -3.10 -3.11
N ALA A 120 30.67 -3.15 -2.74
CA ALA A 120 31.66 -2.15 -3.11
C ALA A 120 32.40 -2.48 -4.41
N THR A 121 32.40 -3.76 -4.81
CA THR A 121 33.09 -4.25 -6.01
C THR A 121 32.14 -4.94 -6.98
N LEU A 122 32.56 -5.07 -8.25
CA LEU A 122 31.78 -5.77 -9.27
C LEU A 122 31.57 -7.25 -8.92
N GLU A 123 32.60 -7.88 -8.35
CA GLU A 123 32.57 -9.27 -7.89
C GLU A 123 31.58 -9.47 -6.74
N GLU A 124 31.59 -8.57 -5.74
CA GLU A 124 30.61 -8.57 -4.66
C GLU A 124 29.18 -8.37 -5.20
N LEU A 125 29.01 -7.44 -6.16
CA LEU A 125 27.71 -7.16 -6.76
C LEU A 125 27.15 -8.38 -7.50
N HIS A 126 27.95 -9.03 -8.35
CA HIS A 126 27.54 -10.25 -9.05
C HIS A 126 27.23 -11.38 -8.06
N THR A 127 28.04 -11.55 -7.02
CA THR A 127 27.79 -12.54 -5.96
C THR A 127 26.45 -12.29 -5.25
N SER A 128 26.15 -11.05 -4.89
CA SER A 128 24.87 -10.68 -4.27
C SER A 128 23.69 -10.87 -5.22
N ILE A 129 23.87 -10.61 -6.52
CA ILE A 129 22.85 -10.89 -7.55
C ILE A 129 22.58 -12.39 -7.64
N ASP A 130 23.62 -13.23 -7.67
CA ASP A 130 23.49 -14.69 -7.76
C ASP A 130 22.72 -15.25 -6.55
N ARG A 131 23.05 -14.80 -5.34
CA ARG A 131 22.35 -15.19 -4.10
C ARG A 131 20.87 -14.81 -4.12
N ASN A 132 20.55 -13.66 -4.70
CA ASN A 132 19.20 -13.11 -4.74
C ASN A 132 18.50 -13.32 -6.10
N SER A 133 19.03 -14.23 -6.94
CA SER A 133 18.61 -14.42 -8.33
C SER A 133 17.13 -14.78 -8.47
N SER A 134 16.59 -15.63 -7.59
CA SER A 134 15.17 -16.00 -7.61
C SER A 134 14.24 -14.81 -7.37
N LEU A 135 14.62 -13.91 -6.47
CA LEU A 135 13.86 -12.70 -6.16
C LEU A 135 13.88 -11.75 -7.36
N LEU A 136 15.07 -11.47 -7.89
CA LEU A 136 15.25 -10.58 -9.04
C LEU A 136 14.57 -11.13 -10.30
N GLN A 137 14.60 -12.45 -10.50
CA GLN A 137 13.91 -13.10 -11.62
C GLN A 137 12.40 -13.00 -11.48
N THR A 138 11.86 -13.18 -10.28
CA THR A 138 10.42 -13.03 -9.99
C THR A 138 9.97 -11.58 -10.22
N ALA A 139 10.80 -10.61 -9.83
CA ALA A 139 10.56 -9.20 -10.07
C ALA A 139 10.78 -8.78 -11.55
N GLY A 140 11.32 -9.66 -12.39
CA GLY A 140 11.62 -9.37 -13.80
C GLY A 140 12.80 -8.42 -14.02
N CYS A 141 13.66 -8.25 -13.01
CA CYS A 141 14.79 -7.31 -13.01
C CYS A 141 16.16 -7.96 -12.86
N LEU A 142 16.27 -9.29 -13.03
CA LEU A 142 17.56 -9.99 -13.01
C LEU A 142 18.45 -9.51 -14.16
N GLN A 143 19.51 -8.79 -13.81
CA GLN A 143 20.53 -8.28 -14.73
C GLN A 143 21.90 -8.35 -14.05
N TYR A 144 22.96 -8.46 -14.84
CA TYR A 144 24.34 -8.40 -14.38
C TYR A 144 24.96 -7.09 -14.85
N PRO A 145 25.11 -6.09 -13.96
CA PRO A 145 25.69 -4.80 -14.32
C PRO A 145 27.16 -4.95 -14.69
N ASP A 146 27.65 -4.09 -15.58
CA ASP A 146 29.07 -4.01 -15.98
C ASP A 146 29.93 -3.13 -15.04
N GLY A 147 29.29 -2.48 -14.06
CA GLY A 147 29.94 -1.59 -13.11
C GLY A 147 29.09 -1.34 -11.86
N VAL A 148 29.73 -0.92 -10.78
CA VAL A 148 29.06 -0.62 -9.49
C VAL A 148 28.33 0.71 -9.47
N ASP A 149 28.58 1.59 -10.45
CA ASP A 149 27.95 2.92 -10.58
C ASP A 149 26.50 2.85 -11.10
N GLY A 150 26.06 1.70 -11.61
CA GLY A 150 24.69 1.48 -12.10
C GLY A 150 23.62 1.35 -11.01
N LYS A 151 23.99 1.46 -9.73
CA LYS A 151 23.10 1.21 -8.58
C LYS A 151 22.08 2.32 -8.31
N THR A 152 22.26 3.49 -8.91
CA THR A 152 21.47 4.71 -8.62
C THR A 152 20.38 5.03 -9.64
N GLN A 153 20.06 4.12 -10.56
CA GLN A 153 18.97 4.30 -11.51
C GLN A 153 17.91 3.21 -11.36
N SER A 154 16.99 3.39 -10.42
CA SER A 154 15.64 2.83 -10.45
C SER A 154 14.70 3.73 -9.66
#